data_AF-A0AAV4PKQ2-F1
#
_entry.id   AF-A0AAV4PKQ2-F1
#
_cell.length_a   1.000
_cell.length_b   1.000
_cell.length_c   1.000
_cell.angle_alpha   90.00
_cell.angle_beta   90.00
_cell.angle_gamma   90.00
#
_symmetry.space_group_name_H-M   'P 1'
#
loop_
_entity.id
_entity.type
_entity.pdbx_description
1 polymer ?
#
loop_
_entity_poly.entity_id
_entity_poly.type
_entity_poly.pdbx_seq_one_letter_code
_entity_poly.pdbx_strand_id
1 'polypeptide(L)' 'MCTENAARDHIAHIEEEKGKIQIHVISNSLSIPPNRQCLIWLVELQNLFSRQLPEMPKAYITRFVFDPKHRIWHCLNQIM' A
#
# COMPACT_ATOMS: atom_id res chain seq x y z
N MET A 1 26.04 -4.69 12.63
CA MET A 1 25.08 -3.63 12.28
C MET A 1 23.84 -4.30 11.73
N CYS A 2 22.71 -4.21 12.44
CA CYS A 2 21.33 -4.58 12.07
C CYS A 2 20.56 -4.98 13.34
N THR A 3 20.01 -4.02 14.08
CA THR A 3 19.15 -4.27 15.25
C THR A 3 17.88 -3.41 15.25
N GLU A 4 17.89 -2.26 14.59
CA GLU A 4 16.73 -1.35 14.56
C GLU A 4 15.56 -1.90 13.72
N ASN A 5 15.84 -2.55 12.59
CA ASN A 5 14.79 -3.11 11.72
C ASN A 5 14.06 -4.28 12.41
N ALA A 6 14.80 -5.13 13.15
CA ALA A 6 14.21 -6.27 13.86
C ALA A 6 13.22 -5.83 14.95
N ALA A 7 13.50 -4.73 15.65
CA ALA A 7 12.60 -4.20 16.67
C ALA A 7 11.33 -3.58 16.05
N ARG A 8 11.46 -2.88 14.93
CA ARG A 8 10.33 -2.31 14.19
C ARG A 8 9.42 -3.39 13.61
N ASP A 9 10.00 -4.41 13.00
CA ASP A 9 9.26 -5.53 12.42
C ASP A 9 8.49 -6.33 13.48
N HIS A 10 9.09 -6.49 14.66
CA HIS A 10 8.44 -7.12 15.81
C HIS A 10 7.24 -6.33 16.33
N ILE A 11 7.31 -5.00 16.34
CA ILE A 11 6.16 -4.14 16.70
C ILE A 11 5.05 -4.26 15.65
N ALA A 12 5.39 -4.23 14.37
CA ALA A 12 4.41 -4.39 13.29
C ALA A 12 3.67 -5.73 13.37
N HIS A 13 4.38 -6.82 13.66
CA HIS A 13 3.78 -8.15 13.84
C HIS A 13 2.80 -8.19 15.04
N ILE A 14 3.17 -7.61 16.18
CA ILE A 14 2.29 -7.53 17.35
C ILE A 14 1.03 -6.70 17.04
N GLU A 15 1.16 -5.64 16.25
CA GLU A 15 0.02 -4.80 15.86
C GLU A 15 -0.89 -5.47 14.82
N GLU A 16 -0.34 -6.31 13.95
CA GLU A 16 -1.09 -7.18 13.05
C GLU A 16 -1.88 -8.25 13.83
N GLU A 17 -1.25 -8.93 14.80
CA GLU A 17 -1.94 -9.89 15.68
C GLU A 17 -3.06 -9.23 16.51
N LYS A 18 -2.87 -7.97 16.90
CA LYS A 18 -3.89 -7.18 17.60
C LYS A 18 -4.96 -6.61 16.67
N GLY A 19 -4.87 -6.86 15.36
CA GLY A 19 -5.80 -6.38 14.34
C GLY A 19 -5.77 -4.86 14.12
N LYS A 20 -4.74 -4.17 14.64
CA LYS A 20 -4.55 -2.73 14.45
C LYS A 20 -4.00 -2.41 13.06
N ILE A 21 -3.10 -3.25 12.58
CA ILE A 21 -2.54 -3.21 11.25
C ILE A 21 -3.12 -4.37 10.45
N GLN A 22 -3.47 -4.12 9.19
CA GLN A 22 -3.91 -5.18 8.29
C GLN A 22 -3.28 -5.01 6.92
N ILE A 23 -2.65 -6.06 6.44
CA ILE A 23 -1.99 -6.08 5.14
C ILE A 23 -2.93 -6.69 4.11
N HIS A 24 -3.22 -5.90 3.08
CA HIS A 24 -4.10 -6.28 1.98
C HIS A 24 -3.30 -6.29 0.67
N VAL A 25 -3.40 -7.37 -0.09
CA VAL A 25 -2.90 -7.38 -1.47
C VAL A 25 -3.98 -6.82 -2.38
N ILE A 26 -3.65 -5.75 -3.09
CA ILE A 26 -4.55 -5.08 -4.01
C ILE A 26 -4.01 -5.20 -5.43
N SER A 27 -4.92 -5.49 -6.37
CA SER A 27 -4.66 -5.44 -7.80
C SER A 27 -5.85 -4.85 -8.54
N ASN A 28 -5.57 -4.09 -9.60
CA ASN A 28 -6.61 -3.62 -10.50
C ASN A 28 -6.97 -4.73 -11.50
N SER A 29 -8.08 -5.44 -11.32
CA SER A 29 -8.52 -6.43 -12.31
C SER A 29 -9.37 -5.75 -13.40
N LEU A 30 -9.03 -5.96 -14.67
CA LEU A 30 -9.88 -5.51 -15.79
C LEU A 30 -11.06 -6.44 -16.05
N SER A 31 -11.02 -7.66 -15.51
CA SER A 31 -12.02 -8.71 -15.79
C SER A 31 -13.24 -8.64 -14.88
N ILE A 32 -13.13 -7.96 -13.74
CA ILE A 32 -14.18 -7.88 -12.72
C ILE A 32 -14.36 -6.40 -12.40
N PRO A 33 -15.59 -5.86 -12.33
CA PRO A 33 -15.80 -4.48 -11.93
C PRO A 33 -15.13 -4.22 -10.57
N PRO A 34 -14.30 -3.18 -10.46
CA PRO A 34 -13.49 -2.96 -9.28
C PRO A 34 -14.39 -2.68 -8.06
N ASN A 35 -14.13 -3.38 -6.96
CA ASN A 35 -14.79 -3.11 -5.69
C ASN A 35 -14.50 -1.66 -5.27
N ARG A 36 -15.51 -0.93 -4.81
CA ARG A 36 -15.39 0.46 -4.34
C ARG A 36 -14.30 0.60 -3.28
N GLN A 37 -14.13 -0.40 -2.41
CA GLN A 37 -13.08 -0.39 -1.39
C GLN A 37 -11.67 -0.49 -1.98
N CYS A 38 -11.48 -1.32 -3.02
CA CYS A 38 -10.20 -1.41 -3.72
C CYS A 38 -9.82 -0.08 -4.38
N LEU A 39 -10.78 0.63 -4.98
CA LEU A 39 -10.53 1.94 -5.57
C LEU A 39 -10.10 2.97 -4.52
N ILE A 40 -10.73 2.98 -3.34
CA ILE A 40 -10.33 3.87 -2.24
C ILE A 40 -8.87 3.62 -1.86
N TRP A 41 -8.49 2.37 -1.65
CA TRP A 41 -7.13 2.00 -1.31
C TRP A 41 -6.11 2.34 -2.40
N LEU A 42 -6.46 2.15 -3.68
CA LEU A 42 -5.57 2.54 -4.80
C LEU A 42 -5.32 4.06 -4.83
N VAL A 43 -6.32 4.87 -4.49
CA VAL A 43 -6.17 6.33 -4.38
C VAL A 43 -5.31 6.72 -3.18
N GLU A 44 -5.52 6.09 -2.01
CA GLU A 44 -4.68 6.31 -0.83
C GLU A 44 -3.21 5.96 -1.11
N LEU A 45 -2.99 4.86 -1.81
CA LEU A 45 -1.67 4.39 -2.23
C LEU A 45 -1.01 5.34 -3.23
N GLN A 46 -1.76 5.85 -4.23
CA GLN A 46 -1.27 6.89 -5.14
C GLN A 46 -0.83 8.15 -4.37
N ASN A 47 -1.61 8.58 -3.37
CA ASN A 47 -1.28 9.73 -2.53
C ASN A 47 -0.06 9.47 -1.64
N LEU A 48 0.11 8.24 -1.16
CA LEU A 48 1.30 7.84 -0.42
C LEU A 48 2.53 7.91 -1.31
N PHE A 49 2.51 7.28 -2.49
CA PHE A 49 3.62 7.33 -3.43
C PHE A 49 3.94 8.74 -3.90
N SER A 50 2.93 9.57 -4.15
CA SER A 50 3.18 10.96 -4.55
C SER A 50 3.87 11.78 -3.46
N ARG A 51 3.70 11.42 -2.17
CA ARG A 51 4.40 12.09 -1.05
C ARG A 51 5.79 11.51 -0.81
N GLN A 52 5.93 10.19 -0.92
CA GLN A 52 7.19 9.48 -0.67
C GLN A 52 8.16 9.57 -1.85
N LEU A 53 7.66 9.73 -3.07
CA LEU A 53 8.43 9.82 -4.30
C LEU A 53 8.17 11.15 -5.02
N PRO A 54 8.66 12.28 -4.48
CA PRO A 54 8.40 13.61 -5.05
C PRO A 54 9.00 13.80 -6.46
N GLU A 55 10.09 13.09 -6.76
CA GLU A 55 10.76 13.10 -8.07
C GLU A 55 9.98 12.35 -9.17
N MET A 56 8.99 11.54 -8.79
CA MET A 56 8.26 10.71 -9.74
C MET A 56 7.03 11.46 -10.28
N PRO A 57 6.86 11.55 -11.62
CA PRO A 57 5.69 12.16 -12.21
C PRO A 57 4.38 11.46 -11.79
N LYS A 58 3.37 12.25 -11.40
CA LYS A 58 2.05 11.72 -10.95
C LYS A 58 1.39 10.80 -11.98
N ALA A 59 1.54 11.10 -13.28
CA ALA A 59 1.02 10.26 -14.36
C ALA A 59 1.66 8.87 -14.38
N TYR A 60 2.96 8.78 -14.05
CA TYR A 60 3.67 7.51 -13.97
C TYR A 60 3.23 6.69 -12.76
N ILE A 61 3.13 7.32 -11.59
CA ILE A 61 2.61 6.68 -10.36
C ILE A 61 1.19 6.14 -10.61
N THR A 62 0.33 6.92 -11.25
CA THR A 62 -1.03 6.50 -11.60
C THR A 62 -1.02 5.27 -12.49
N ARG A 63 -0.23 5.28 -13.57
CA ARG A 63 -0.10 4.11 -14.44
C ARG A 63 0.36 2.88 -13.67
N PHE A 64 1.36 3.02 -12.81
CA PHE A 64 1.89 1.92 -12.02
C PHE A 64 0.83 1.33 -11.06
N VAL A 65 0.14 2.20 -10.31
CA VAL A 65 -0.85 1.79 -9.30
C VAL A 65 -2.08 1.12 -9.95
N PHE A 66 -2.52 1.62 -11.10
CA PHE A 66 -3.69 1.09 -11.79
C PHE A 66 -3.37 0.04 -12.87
N ASP A 67 -2.11 -0.37 -13.02
CA ASP A 67 -1.76 -1.42 -13.98
C ASP A 67 -2.19 -2.80 -13.44
N PRO A 68 -3.00 -3.57 -14.19
CA PRO A 68 -3.47 -4.89 -13.79
C PRO A 68 -2.38 -5.93 -13.54
N LYS A 69 -1.20 -5.71 -14.11
CA LYS A 69 -0.04 -6.59 -13.92
C LYS A 69 0.66 -6.36 -12.58
N HIS A 70 0.36 -5.26 -11.89
CA HIS A 70 0.96 -4.92 -10.61
C HIS A 70 0.08 -5.38 -9.44
N ARG A 71 0.73 -5.97 -8.45
CA ARG A 71 0.14 -6.33 -7.15
C ARG A 71 0.86 -5.51 -6.10
N ILE A 72 0.09 -4.77 -5.30
CA ILE A 72 0.65 -3.87 -4.30
C ILE A 72 0.10 -4.23 -2.93
N TRP A 73 1.01 -4.26 -1.96
CA TRP A 73 0.68 -4.44 -0.55
C TRP A 73 0.22 -3.10 0.01
N HIS A 74 -0.99 -3.07 0.56
CA HIS A 74 -1.56 -1.94 1.25
C HIS A 74 -1.69 -2.26 2.74
N CYS A 75 -1.10 -1.40 3.57
CA CYS A 75 -1.14 -1.53 5.01
C CYS A 75 -2.17 -0.53 5.56
N LEU A 76 -3.27 -1.04 6.13
CA LEU A 76 -4.26 -0.20 6.80
C LEU A 76 -3.72 0.32 8.13
N ASN A 77 -4.07 1.56 8.47
CA ASN A 77 -3.61 2.30 9.65
C ASN A 77 -2.12 2.65 9.72
N GLN A 78 -1.44 2.75 8.57
CA GLN A 78 -0.15 3.41 8.53
C GLN A 78 -0.32 4.94 8.56
N ILE A 79 -0.68 5.47 9.73
CA ILE A 79 -0.41 6.87 10.06
C ILE A 79 1.12 6.98 10.15
N MET A 80 1.70 7.84 9.31
CA MET A 80 3.09 8.30 9.41
C MET A 80 3.38 8.85 10.80
#